data_AF-F8NLB3-F1
#
_entry.id   AF-F8NLB3-F1
#
_cell.length_a   1.000
_cell.length_b   1.000
_cell.length_c   1.000
_cell.angle_alpha   90.00
_cell.angle_beta   90.00
_cell.angle_gamma   90.00
#
_symmetry.space_group_name_H-M   'P 1'
#
loop_
_entity.id
_entity.type
_entity.pdbx_description
1 polymer ?
#
loop_
_entity_poly.entity_id
_entity_poly.type
_entity_poly.pdbx_seq_one_letter_code
_entity_poly.pdbx_strand_id
1 'polypeptide(L)'
;MFGSVITVDYSSKSMLGPPGSFKTCHPVLVDELFPTPAFPIQTIIFLHGGDIVAKQCTTSASISASPSGRKRLAIKDELAKMLVEANCMYWGCSLMKIVYQFISNSNCKEGLTELPPPTVPRLCMVYSTIAVPVVPSLKSAVYLLEERIEGDFVKYINNNSASPRPGLNNKQKLIAEFLCFTQRVQYHLSHGLAFLSDFQGSSFSHMS
;
A
#
# COMPACT_ATOMS: atom_id res chain seq x y z
N MET A 1 10.65 -5.02 29.15
CA MET A 1 10.25 -4.15 28.03
C MET A 1 10.42 -5.00 26.78
N PHE A 2 9.32 -5.48 26.21
CA PHE A 2 9.35 -6.34 25.02
C PHE A 2 8.99 -5.47 23.81
N GLY A 3 9.84 -5.45 22.79
CA GLY A 3 9.62 -4.72 21.56
C GLY A 3 10.46 -5.34 20.46
N SER A 4 9.89 -5.48 19.27
CA SER A 4 10.59 -6.08 18.14
C SER A 4 11.76 -5.20 17.69
N VAL A 5 12.86 -5.82 17.28
CA VAL A 5 14.01 -5.12 16.70
C VAL A 5 13.87 -5.17 15.18
N ILE A 6 13.81 -3.99 14.56
CA ILE A 6 13.83 -3.83 13.11
C ILE A 6 15.07 -3.05 12.70
N THR A 7 15.72 -3.53 11.64
CA THR A 7 16.89 -2.91 11.03
C THR A 7 16.52 -2.46 9.62
N VAL A 8 16.58 -1.15 9.36
CA VAL A 8 16.27 -0.55 8.06
C VAL A 8 17.57 -0.30 7.29
N ASP A 9 17.70 -0.87 6.10
CA ASP A 9 18.89 -0.68 5.27
C ASP A 9 18.77 0.59 4.42
N TYR A 10 19.51 1.62 4.84
CA TYR A 10 19.58 2.93 4.19
C TYR A 10 20.66 3.04 3.11
N SER A 11 21.33 1.94 2.75
CA SER A 11 22.33 2.00 1.68
C SER A 11 21.67 2.52 0.40
N SER A 12 22.33 3.45 -0.30
CA SER A 12 21.78 4.04 -1.53
C SER A 12 21.56 3.00 -2.63
N LYS A 13 22.23 1.85 -2.55
CA LYS A 13 22.06 0.70 -3.45
C LYS A 13 20.85 -0.16 -3.09
N SER A 14 20.38 -0.09 -1.84
CA SER A 14 19.30 -0.92 -1.31
C SER A 14 17.93 -0.25 -1.37
N MET A 15 17.87 1.07 -1.56
CA MET A 15 16.59 1.78 -1.69
C MET A 15 15.77 1.22 -2.86
N LEU A 16 14.51 0.89 -2.58
CA LEU A 16 13.63 0.25 -3.53
C LEU A 16 12.98 1.29 -4.44
N GLY A 17 13.46 1.34 -5.69
CA GLY A 17 13.00 2.29 -6.70
C GLY A 17 13.53 3.71 -6.50
N PRO A 18 13.23 4.63 -7.43
CA PRO A 18 13.60 6.03 -7.28
C PRO A 18 12.86 6.64 -6.07
N PRO A 19 13.47 7.60 -5.38
CA PRO A 19 12.86 8.22 -4.22
C PRO A 19 11.59 8.97 -4.66
N GLY A 20 10.46 8.63 -4.01
CA GLY A 20 9.17 9.26 -4.28
C GLY A 20 9.16 10.75 -3.92
N SER A 21 8.07 11.43 -4.30
CA SER A 21 7.89 12.86 -4.03
C SER A 21 7.86 13.19 -2.54
N PHE A 22 7.34 12.27 -1.71
CA PHE A 22 7.13 12.49 -0.27
C PHE A 22 7.71 11.40 0.62
N LYS A 23 8.02 10.22 0.06
CA LYS A 23 8.41 9.04 0.83
C LYS A 23 9.59 8.33 0.19
N THR A 24 10.44 7.74 1.01
CA THR A 24 11.48 6.79 0.59
C THR A 24 11.07 5.38 1.01
N CYS A 25 11.55 4.35 0.31
CA CYS A 25 11.19 2.95 0.54
C CYS A 25 12.46 2.12 0.67
N HIS A 26 12.63 1.45 1.81
CA HIS A 26 13.85 0.72 2.16
C HIS A 26 13.51 -0.71 2.60
N PRO A 27 14.36 -1.69 2.32
CA PRO A 27 14.16 -3.04 2.84
C PRO A 27 14.39 -3.09 4.35
N VAL A 28 13.69 -4.02 5.00
CA VAL A 28 13.72 -4.21 6.46
C VAL A 28 14.18 -5.62 6.78
N LEU A 29 15.11 -5.73 7.73
CA LEU A 29 15.42 -6.96 8.42
C LEU A 29 14.72 -6.93 9.78
N VAL A 30 13.97 -7.98 10.10
CA VAL A 30 13.32 -8.14 11.40
C VAL A 30 14.11 -9.19 12.16
N ASP A 31 14.86 -8.75 13.17
CA ASP A 31 15.81 -9.62 13.88
C ASP A 31 15.08 -10.53 14.87
N GLU A 32 14.17 -9.99 15.68
CA GLU A 32 13.35 -10.76 16.63
C GLU A 32 11.97 -10.12 16.81
N LEU A 33 10.91 -10.91 16.61
CA LEU A 33 9.53 -10.57 16.99
C LEU A 33 9.27 -11.13 18.39
N PHE A 34 9.15 -10.26 19.38
CA PHE A 34 8.74 -10.71 20.73
C PHE A 34 7.21 -10.78 20.78
N PRO A 35 6.60 -11.97 20.87
CA PRO A 35 5.18 -12.06 21.17
C PRO A 35 4.93 -11.40 22.52
N THR A 36 4.00 -10.45 22.57
CA THR A 36 3.43 -10.04 23.85
C THR A 36 2.10 -10.78 24.03
N PRO A 37 1.73 -11.18 25.26
CA PRO A 37 0.45 -11.85 25.51
C PRO A 37 -0.78 -11.04 25.05
N ALA A 38 -0.62 -9.71 24.92
CA ALA A 38 -1.64 -8.78 24.44
C ALA A 38 -1.78 -8.73 22.90
N PHE A 39 -0.76 -9.18 22.15
CA PHE A 39 -0.75 -9.20 20.69
C PHE A 39 -0.29 -10.58 20.22
N PRO A 40 -1.21 -11.55 20.09
CA PRO A 40 -0.86 -12.81 19.45
C PRO A 40 -0.34 -12.51 18.04
N ILE A 41 0.87 -12.99 17.78
CA ILE A 41 1.62 -12.94 16.51
C ILE A 41 0.75 -13.17 15.26
N GLN A 42 -0.35 -13.92 15.40
CA GLN A 42 -1.36 -14.15 14.37
C GLN A 42 -2.05 -12.89 13.82
N THR A 43 -1.95 -11.72 14.46
CA THR A 43 -2.47 -10.46 13.86
C THR A 43 -1.44 -9.79 12.93
N ILE A 44 -0.18 -10.23 12.96
CA ILE A 44 0.89 -9.73 12.10
C ILE A 44 1.44 -10.84 11.20
N ILE A 45 0.52 -11.57 10.56
CA ILE A 45 0.82 -12.71 9.69
C ILE A 45 1.84 -12.37 8.59
N PHE A 46 1.87 -11.13 8.09
CA PHE A 46 2.82 -10.75 7.05
C PHE A 46 4.25 -10.49 7.55
N LEU A 47 4.46 -10.24 8.86
CA LEU A 47 5.82 -10.08 9.39
C LEU A 47 6.56 -11.42 9.58
N HIS A 48 5.87 -12.56 9.49
CA HIS A 48 6.42 -13.88 9.78
C HIS A 48 6.92 -14.67 8.56
N GLY A 49 6.73 -14.15 7.33
CA GLY A 49 7.11 -14.91 6.14
C GLY A 49 7.26 -14.13 4.84
N GLY A 50 7.21 -12.79 4.87
CA GLY A 50 7.39 -11.95 3.69
C GLY A 50 8.56 -10.98 3.83
N ASP A 51 9.19 -10.65 2.71
CA ASP A 51 10.07 -9.48 2.63
C ASP A 51 9.25 -8.23 3.00
N ILE A 52 9.76 -7.39 3.90
CA ILE A 52 9.09 -6.19 4.40
C ILE A 52 9.85 -4.96 3.92
N VAL A 53 9.10 -3.89 3.65
CA VAL A 53 9.66 -2.58 3.33
C VAL A 53 9.24 -1.55 4.36
N ALA A 54 10.16 -0.65 4.70
CA ALA A 54 9.93 0.52 5.53
C ALA A 54 9.81 1.74 4.63
N LYS A 55 8.63 2.37 4.67
CA LYS A 55 8.43 3.67 4.08
C LYS A 55 8.62 4.76 5.13
N GLN A 56 9.44 5.74 4.77
CA GLN A 56 9.73 6.89 5.62
C GLN A 56 9.31 8.19 4.93
N CYS A 57 8.58 9.04 5.64
CA CYS A 57 8.15 10.35 5.17
C CYS A 57 9.30 11.36 5.15
N THR A 58 9.36 12.16 4.09
CA THR A 58 10.35 13.23 3.89
C THR A 58 9.65 14.52 3.50
N THR A 59 10.26 15.67 3.78
CA THR A 59 9.84 16.94 3.16
C THR A 59 10.72 17.25 1.97
N SER A 60 10.08 17.60 0.85
CA SER A 60 10.77 18.29 -0.24
C SER A 60 11.16 19.69 0.27
N ALA A 61 12.42 20.07 0.09
CA ALA A 61 12.76 21.48 0.05
C ALA A 61 11.93 22.12 -1.07
N SER A 62 11.43 23.34 -0.86
CA SER A 62 10.55 24.03 -1.81
C SER A 62 11.13 24.04 -3.23
N ILE A 63 10.24 24.08 -4.23
CA ILE A 63 10.54 24.18 -5.67
C ILE A 63 11.40 25.44 -6.01
N SER A 64 11.63 26.34 -5.04
CA SER A 64 12.33 27.61 -5.18
C SER A 64 13.68 27.69 -4.43
N ALA A 65 14.17 26.61 -3.83
CA ALA A 65 15.50 26.59 -3.22
C ALA A 65 16.36 25.51 -3.90
N SER A 66 17.65 25.79 -4.01
CA SER A 66 18.74 24.96 -4.56
C SER A 66 18.61 23.44 -4.25
N PRO A 67 19.32 22.54 -4.98
CA PRO A 67 19.22 21.06 -4.86
C PRO A 67 19.81 20.51 -3.54
N SER A 68 19.39 21.08 -2.42
CA SER A 68 19.80 20.78 -1.06
C SER A 68 18.76 19.87 -0.42
N GLY A 69 19.04 18.57 -0.50
CA GLY A 69 18.66 17.49 0.43
C GLY A 69 17.21 17.43 0.93
N ARG A 70 16.52 16.31 0.66
CA ARG A 70 15.29 15.91 1.38
C ARG A 70 15.53 16.04 2.89
N LYS A 71 14.65 16.74 3.60
CA LYS A 71 14.77 16.93 5.05
C LYS A 71 13.88 15.93 5.79
N ARG A 72 14.39 15.46 6.92
CA ARG A 72 13.63 14.61 7.84
C ARG A 72 12.63 15.47 8.62
N LEU A 73 11.45 14.91 8.86
CA LEU A 73 10.47 15.49 9.77
C LEU A 73 10.85 15.25 11.23
N ALA A 74 10.33 16.08 12.14
CA ALA A 74 10.34 15.77 13.55
C ALA A 74 9.50 14.50 13.80
N ILE A 75 9.88 13.67 14.79
CA ILE A 75 9.23 12.39 15.07
C ILE A 75 7.70 12.53 15.28
N LYS A 76 7.25 13.60 15.95
CA LYS A 76 5.83 13.88 16.15
C LYS A 76 5.08 14.10 14.83
N ASP A 77 5.68 14.83 13.91
CA ASP A 77 5.08 15.12 12.59
C ASP A 77 5.16 13.90 11.67
N GLU A 78 6.24 13.12 11.76
CA GLU A 78 6.39 11.84 11.07
C GLU A 78 5.32 10.85 11.54
N LEU A 79 5.11 10.72 12.86
CA LEU A 79 4.06 9.88 13.45
C LEU A 79 2.67 10.27 12.96
N ALA A 80 2.32 11.57 13.04
CA ALA A 80 1.02 12.05 12.60
C ALA A 80 0.76 11.72 11.12
N LYS A 81 1.76 11.92 10.25
CA LYS A 81 1.64 11.58 8.83
C LYS A 81 1.55 10.08 8.58
N MET A 82 2.38 9.27 9.24
CA MET A 82 2.32 7.81 9.10
C MET A 82 1.01 7.22 9.61
N LEU A 83 0.40 7.80 10.65
CA LEU A 83 -0.94 7.44 11.10
C LEU A 83 -2.03 7.71 10.06
N VAL A 84 -1.97 8.87 9.38
CA VAL A 84 -2.89 9.16 8.27
C VAL A 84 -2.73 8.15 7.15
N GLU A 85 -1.49 7.83 6.76
CA GLU A 85 -1.18 6.87 5.70
C GLU A 85 -1.65 5.45 6.06
N ALA A 86 -1.38 4.99 7.28
CA ALA A 86 -1.85 3.68 7.76
C ALA A 86 -3.39 3.61 7.79
N ASN A 87 -4.05 4.69 8.20
CA ASN A 87 -5.52 4.78 8.12
C ASN A 87 -6.00 4.71 6.68
N CYS A 88 -5.36 5.40 5.73
CA CYS A 88 -5.68 5.30 4.31
C CYS A 88 -5.55 3.85 3.79
N MET A 89 -4.51 3.12 4.21
CA MET A 89 -4.34 1.70 3.85
C MET A 89 -5.45 0.82 4.44
N TYR A 90 -5.82 1.05 5.71
CA TYR A 90 -6.93 0.35 6.36
C TYR A 90 -8.28 0.57 5.64
N TRP A 91 -8.57 1.83 5.30
CA TRP A 91 -9.74 2.17 4.48
C TRP A 91 -9.64 1.55 3.08
N GLY A 92 -8.44 1.52 2.50
CA GLY A 92 -8.13 0.82 1.24
C GLY A 92 -8.58 -0.62 1.24
N CYS A 93 -8.14 -1.41 2.24
CA CYS A 93 -8.55 -2.80 2.40
C CYS A 93 -10.07 -2.94 2.50
N SER A 94 -10.71 -2.09 3.31
CA SER A 94 -12.16 -2.13 3.55
C SER A 94 -12.97 -1.80 2.29
N LEU A 95 -12.58 -0.75 1.56
CA LEU A 95 -13.24 -0.33 0.33
C LEU A 95 -13.06 -1.36 -0.80
N MET A 96 -11.91 -2.01 -0.90
CA MET A 96 -11.71 -3.13 -1.84
C MET A 96 -12.59 -4.33 -1.47
N LYS A 97 -12.70 -4.67 -0.18
CA LYS A 97 -13.55 -5.76 0.30
C LYS A 97 -15.02 -5.54 -0.08
N ILE A 98 -15.53 -4.32 0.09
CA ILE A 98 -16.90 -3.97 -0.28
C ILE A 98 -17.15 -4.17 -1.79
N VAL A 99 -16.18 -3.85 -2.66
CA VAL A 99 -16.32 -4.10 -4.11
C VAL A 99 -16.43 -5.59 -4.42
N TYR A 100 -15.62 -6.44 -3.80
CA TYR A 100 -15.76 -7.89 -4.02
C TYR A 100 -17.06 -8.45 -3.46
N GLN A 101 -17.56 -7.93 -2.33
CA GLN A 101 -18.88 -8.28 -1.81
C GLN A 101 -20.00 -7.83 -2.75
N PHE A 102 -19.88 -6.65 -3.37
CA PHE A 102 -20.80 -6.19 -4.40
C PHE A 102 -20.82 -7.15 -5.60
N ILE A 103 -19.66 -7.58 -6.09
CA ILE A 103 -19.55 -8.53 -7.20
C ILE A 103 -20.17 -9.87 -6.84
N SER A 104 -19.86 -10.44 -5.67
CA SER A 104 -20.42 -11.72 -5.25
C SER A 104 -21.94 -11.68 -5.14
N ASN A 105 -22.48 -10.59 -4.60
CA ASN A 105 -23.92 -10.41 -4.43
C ASN A 105 -24.67 -10.21 -5.75
N SER A 106 -24.01 -9.65 -6.76
CA SER A 106 -24.58 -9.50 -8.11
C SER A 106 -24.62 -10.83 -8.86
N ASN A 107 -23.55 -11.63 -8.74
CA ASN A 107 -23.48 -12.95 -9.39
C ASN A 107 -24.52 -13.95 -8.85
N CYS A 108 -25.01 -13.77 -7.62
CA CYS A 108 -26.06 -14.62 -7.05
C CYS A 108 -27.48 -14.28 -7.55
N LYS A 109 -27.67 -13.19 -8.30
CA LYS A 109 -29.00 -12.67 -8.67
C LYS A 109 -29.37 -12.88 -10.14
N GLU A 110 -28.42 -13.22 -11.01
CA GLU A 110 -28.69 -13.48 -12.42
C GLU A 110 -28.90 -14.97 -12.67
N GLY A 111 -30.08 -15.33 -13.18
CA GLY A 111 -30.34 -16.65 -13.73
C GLY A 111 -29.54 -16.88 -15.01
N LEU A 112 -29.15 -18.14 -15.22
CA LEU A 112 -28.45 -18.74 -16.38
C LEU A 112 -28.36 -17.85 -17.62
N THR A 113 -27.36 -16.97 -17.67
CA THR A 113 -26.89 -16.35 -18.90
C THR A 113 -26.04 -17.37 -19.67
N GLU A 114 -26.26 -17.51 -20.98
CA GLU A 114 -25.53 -18.49 -21.82
C GLU A 114 -24.03 -18.15 -22.02
N LEU A 115 -23.60 -16.95 -21.61
CA LEU A 115 -22.19 -16.54 -21.67
C LEU A 115 -21.45 -16.86 -20.36
N PRO A 116 -20.19 -17.34 -20.42
CA PRO A 116 -19.38 -17.51 -19.24
C PRO A 116 -19.19 -16.16 -18.52
N PRO A 117 -19.21 -16.14 -17.18
CA PRO A 117 -18.97 -14.92 -16.41
C PRO A 117 -17.63 -14.28 -16.81
N PRO A 118 -17.54 -12.93 -16.88
CA PRO A 118 -16.28 -12.28 -17.16
C PRO A 118 -15.24 -12.61 -16.09
N THR A 119 -13.98 -12.84 -16.50
CA THR A 119 -12.87 -13.06 -15.57
C THR A 119 -12.63 -11.80 -14.75
N VAL A 120 -12.93 -11.87 -13.46
CA VAL A 120 -12.73 -10.76 -12.51
C VAL A 120 -11.32 -10.82 -11.93
N PRO A 121 -10.49 -9.76 -12.10
CA PRO A 121 -9.20 -9.68 -11.42
C PRO A 121 -9.33 -9.82 -9.90
N ARG A 122 -8.45 -10.63 -9.29
CA ARG A 122 -8.35 -10.79 -7.84
C ARG A 122 -7.13 -10.02 -7.34
N LEU A 123 -7.39 -8.78 -6.95
CA LEU A 123 -6.43 -7.82 -6.41
C LEU A 123 -6.67 -7.61 -4.91
N CYS A 124 -5.61 -7.40 -4.15
CA CYS A 124 -5.65 -6.99 -2.75
C CYS A 124 -4.79 -5.73 -2.52
N MET A 125 -5.08 -5.02 -1.44
CA MET A 125 -4.15 -4.03 -0.88
C MET A 125 -3.10 -4.78 -0.06
N VAL A 126 -1.86 -4.31 -0.09
CA VAL A 126 -0.83 -4.81 0.83
C VAL A 126 -1.21 -4.50 2.26
N TYR A 127 -0.87 -5.41 3.17
CA TYR A 127 -0.99 -5.11 4.58
C TYR A 127 0.08 -4.11 5.01
N SER A 128 -0.29 -3.24 5.94
CA SER A 128 0.59 -2.22 6.46
C SER A 128 0.44 -2.04 7.96
N THR A 129 1.53 -1.71 8.64
CA THR A 129 1.52 -1.34 10.07
C THR A 129 2.51 -0.21 10.34
N ILE A 130 2.47 0.38 11.54
CA ILE A 130 3.39 1.45 11.93
C ILE A 130 4.42 0.89 12.90
N ALA A 131 5.69 1.19 12.65
CA ALA A 131 6.77 1.00 13.61
C ALA A 131 7.12 2.33 14.28
N VAL A 132 7.00 2.36 15.61
CA VAL A 132 7.31 3.52 16.45
C VAL A 132 8.49 3.18 17.35
N PRO A 133 9.51 4.06 17.46
CA PRO A 133 10.67 3.80 18.30
C PRO A 133 10.27 3.83 19.78
N VAL A 134 10.60 2.77 20.52
CA VAL A 134 10.31 2.66 21.97
C VAL A 134 11.06 3.73 22.75
N VAL A 135 12.35 3.92 22.44
CA VAL A 135 13.20 4.98 22.99
C VAL A 135 13.68 5.86 21.85
N PRO A 136 13.10 7.07 21.67
CA PRO A 136 13.52 7.97 20.61
C PRO A 136 14.96 8.47 20.79
N SER A 137 15.71 8.47 19.70
CA SER A 137 17.03 9.09 19.54
C SER A 137 17.00 10.06 18.37
N LEU A 138 18.06 10.87 18.18
CA LEU A 138 18.19 11.76 17.02
C LEU A 138 18.12 11.01 15.67
N LYS A 139 18.40 9.70 15.66
CA LYS A 139 18.31 8.85 14.47
C LYS A 139 16.98 8.10 14.35
N SER A 140 16.15 8.06 15.39
CA SER A 140 14.91 7.28 15.41
C SER A 140 13.83 7.86 14.48
N ALA A 141 13.20 7.00 13.69
CA ALA A 141 12.12 7.36 12.77
C ALA A 141 10.84 6.60 13.09
N VAL A 142 9.72 7.13 12.61
CA VAL A 142 8.49 6.36 12.46
C VAL A 142 8.39 5.84 11.03
N TYR A 143 8.11 4.55 10.89
CA TYR A 143 7.98 3.90 9.59
C TYR A 143 6.57 3.37 9.38
N LEU A 144 6.11 3.44 8.13
CA LEU A 144 5.04 2.58 7.65
C LEU A 144 5.68 1.32 7.07
N LEU A 145 5.46 0.19 7.74
CA LEU A 145 5.90 -1.12 7.27
C LEU A 145 4.84 -1.69 6.33
N GLU A 146 5.26 -2.20 5.18
CA GLU A 146 4.40 -2.85 4.20
C GLU A 146 5.02 -4.15 3.69
N GLU A 147 4.19 -5.05 3.17
CA GLU A 147 4.65 -6.18 2.38
C GLU A 147 5.42 -5.71 1.15
N ARG A 148 6.56 -6.35 0.85
CA ARG A 148 7.30 -6.11 -0.37
C ARG A 148 6.49 -6.65 -1.55
N ILE A 149 6.26 -5.77 -2.51
CA ILE A 149 5.72 -6.17 -3.82
C ILE A 149 6.91 -6.51 -4.71
N GLU A 150 6.95 -7.75 -5.21
CA GLU A 150 7.92 -8.19 -6.20
C GLU A 150 7.44 -7.89 -7.63
N GLY A 151 8.39 -7.88 -8.57
CA GLY A 151 8.12 -7.66 -9.98
C GLY A 151 7.93 -6.19 -10.37
N ASP A 152 7.41 -5.98 -11.58
CA ASP A 152 7.24 -4.64 -12.13
C ASP A 152 6.16 -3.88 -11.37
N PHE A 153 6.54 -2.73 -10.81
CA PHE A 153 5.63 -1.83 -10.13
C PHE A 153 4.97 -0.89 -11.14
N VAL A 154 3.68 -1.11 -11.39
CA VAL A 154 2.89 -0.44 -12.42
C VAL A 154 1.89 0.50 -11.76
N LYS A 155 1.84 1.74 -12.25
CA LYS A 155 0.78 2.69 -11.92
C LYS A 155 -0.35 2.56 -12.93
N TYR A 156 -1.51 2.05 -12.49
CA TYR A 156 -2.66 1.72 -13.33
C TYR A 156 -3.58 2.92 -13.56
N ILE A 157 -3.80 3.73 -12.52
CA ILE A 157 -4.66 4.92 -12.56
C ILE A 157 -3.92 6.07 -11.86
N ASN A 158 -3.97 7.27 -12.45
CA ASN A 158 -3.38 8.46 -11.83
C ASN A 158 -4.34 9.09 -10.82
N ASN A 159 -3.81 9.72 -9.76
CA ASN A 159 -4.59 10.46 -8.78
C ASN A 159 -5.56 11.52 -9.34
N ASN A 160 -5.28 12.08 -10.53
CA ASN A 160 -6.07 13.12 -11.18
C ASN A 160 -6.96 12.60 -12.33
N SER A 161 -7.15 11.27 -12.43
CA SER A 161 -7.91 10.64 -13.51
C SER A 161 -8.70 9.45 -12.98
N ALA A 162 -9.88 9.22 -13.56
CA ALA A 162 -10.67 8.00 -13.36
C ALA A 162 -10.52 7.01 -14.53
N SER A 163 -9.58 7.28 -15.45
CA SER A 163 -9.31 6.47 -16.64
C SER A 163 -7.99 5.72 -16.51
N PRO A 164 -7.85 4.54 -17.16
CA PRO A 164 -6.59 3.81 -17.22
C PRO A 164 -5.44 4.70 -17.71
N ARG A 165 -4.25 4.49 -17.13
CA ARG A 165 -3.04 5.18 -17.59
C ARG A 165 -2.75 4.81 -19.06
N PRO A 166 -2.33 5.77 -19.90
CA PRO A 166 -1.87 5.44 -21.25
C PRO A 166 -0.64 4.52 -21.23
N GLY A 167 -0.49 3.68 -22.26
CA GLY A 167 0.69 2.83 -22.45
C GLY A 167 0.69 1.50 -21.68
N LEU A 168 -0.42 1.14 -21.03
CA LEU A 168 -0.58 -0.17 -20.40
C LEU A 168 -0.71 -1.28 -21.45
N ASN A 169 -0.06 -2.41 -21.22
CA ASN A 169 -0.26 -3.61 -22.04
C ASN A 169 -1.66 -4.23 -21.80
N ASN A 170 -2.06 -5.23 -22.59
CA ASN A 170 -3.41 -5.80 -22.51
C ASN A 170 -3.79 -6.34 -21.12
N LYS A 171 -2.86 -7.04 -20.44
CA LYS A 171 -3.10 -7.57 -19.08
C LYS A 171 -3.25 -6.43 -18.06
N GLN A 172 -2.37 -5.43 -18.14
CA GLN A 172 -2.41 -4.27 -17.26
C GLN A 172 -3.64 -3.40 -17.52
N LYS A 173 -4.09 -3.30 -18.77
CA LYS A 173 -5.29 -2.57 -19.17
C LYS A 173 -6.54 -3.20 -18.56
N LEU A 174 -6.66 -4.54 -18.61
CA LEU A 174 -7.76 -5.26 -17.97
C LEU A 174 -7.80 -5.04 -16.45
N ILE A 175 -6.63 -5.00 -15.81
CA ILE A 175 -6.52 -4.62 -14.38
C ILE A 175 -6.97 -3.18 -14.16
N ALA A 176 -6.51 -2.24 -14.97
CA ALA A 176 -6.86 -0.83 -14.85
C ALA A 176 -8.36 -0.57 -15.08
N GLU A 177 -8.99 -1.24 -16.03
CA GLU A 177 -10.43 -1.16 -16.29
C GLU A 177 -11.23 -1.69 -15.09
N PHE A 178 -10.82 -2.82 -14.52
CA PHE A 178 -11.40 -3.34 -13.28
C PHE A 178 -11.24 -2.36 -12.10
N LEU A 179 -10.10 -1.69 -12.00
CA LEU A 179 -9.87 -0.65 -10.98
C LEU A 179 -10.76 0.58 -11.22
N CYS A 180 -11.02 0.99 -12.47
CA CYS A 180 -11.98 2.06 -12.77
C CYS A 180 -13.41 1.67 -12.34
N PHE A 181 -13.80 0.43 -12.61
CA PHE A 181 -15.06 -0.14 -12.12
C PHE A 181 -15.13 -0.10 -10.58
N THR A 182 -14.04 -0.49 -9.92
CA THR A 182 -13.90 -0.45 -8.46
C THR A 182 -14.14 0.97 -7.91
N GLN A 183 -13.54 2.01 -8.51
CA GLN A 183 -13.77 3.40 -8.10
C GLN A 183 -15.24 3.78 -8.19
N ARG A 184 -15.91 3.39 -9.28
CA ARG A 184 -17.32 3.70 -9.49
C ARG A 184 -18.23 3.01 -8.48
N VAL A 185 -17.99 1.72 -8.18
CA VAL A 185 -18.75 0.99 -7.16
C VAL A 185 -18.55 1.61 -5.79
N GLN A 186 -17.31 1.94 -5.40
CA GLN A 186 -17.03 2.58 -4.12
C GLN A 186 -17.71 3.94 -3.99
N TYR A 187 -17.63 4.77 -5.02
CA TYR A 187 -18.30 6.08 -5.04
C TYR A 187 -19.81 5.93 -4.93
N HIS A 188 -20.39 4.95 -5.63
CA HIS A 188 -21.82 4.69 -5.56
C HIS A 188 -22.27 4.19 -4.18
N LEU A 189 -21.60 3.17 -3.63
CA LEU A 189 -21.95 2.56 -2.34
C LEU A 189 -21.68 3.47 -1.15
N SER A 190 -20.75 4.41 -1.29
CA SER A 190 -20.50 5.45 -0.29
C SER A 190 -21.38 6.69 -0.46
N HIS A 191 -22.38 6.67 -1.35
CA HIS A 191 -23.24 7.82 -1.65
C HIS A 191 -22.45 9.08 -2.06
N GLY A 192 -21.36 8.89 -2.81
CA GLY A 192 -20.51 9.95 -3.31
C GLY A 192 -19.47 10.48 -2.32
N LEU A 193 -19.29 9.81 -1.17
CA LEU A 193 -18.37 10.29 -0.11
C LEU A 193 -16.93 9.87 -0.34
N ALA A 194 -16.68 8.66 -0.84
CA ALA A 194 -15.32 8.12 -0.90
C ALA A 194 -15.12 7.11 -2.05
N PHE A 195 -13.91 7.12 -2.59
CA PHE A 195 -13.39 6.08 -3.47
C PHE A 195 -11.85 6.09 -3.38
N LEU A 196 -11.22 4.98 -3.74
CA LEU A 196 -9.78 4.89 -3.81
C LEU A 196 -9.28 5.43 -5.15
N SER A 197 -8.14 6.11 -5.16
CA SER A 197 -7.48 6.56 -6.37
C SER A 197 -6.00 6.19 -6.33
N ASP A 198 -5.25 6.59 -7.36
CA ASP A 198 -3.81 6.38 -7.45
C ASP A 198 -3.38 4.90 -7.38
N PHE A 199 -4.19 4.01 -7.96
CA PHE A 199 -3.91 2.58 -7.94
C PHE A 199 -2.58 2.24 -8.64
N GLN A 200 -1.72 1.57 -7.89
CA GLN A 200 -0.41 1.13 -8.32
C GLN A 200 0.01 -0.12 -7.54
N GLY A 201 0.80 -1.00 -8.16
CA GLY A 201 1.25 -2.25 -7.57
C GLY A 201 1.84 -3.17 -8.62
N SER A 202 1.94 -4.46 -8.31
CA SER A 202 2.33 -5.47 -9.30
C SER A 202 1.26 -6.53 -9.45
N SER A 203 1.16 -7.10 -10.64
CA SER A 203 0.30 -8.25 -10.91
C SER A 203 1.15 -9.51 -10.90
N PHE A 204 1.01 -10.32 -9.86
CA PHE A 204 1.56 -11.68 -9.89
C PHE A 204 0.77 -12.50 -10.90
N SER A 205 1.46 -13.09 -11.88
CA SER A 205 0.96 -14.32 -12.48
C SER A 205 1.32 -15.41 -11.47
N HIS A 206 0.39 -15.89 -10.66
CA HIS A 206 0.57 -17.24 -10.14
C HIS A 206 0.67 -18.13 -11.39
N MET A 207 1.85 -18.70 -11.63
CA MET A 207 1.92 -19.89 -12.46
C MET A 207 1.08 -20.93 -11.73
N SER A 208 0.03 -21.34 -12.42
CA SER A 208 -0.91 -22.42 -12.06
C SER A 208 -0.19 -23.65 -11.52
#